data_AF-A0AA38S9L7-F1
#
_entry.id   AF-A0AA38S9L7-F1
#
_cell.length_a   1.000
_cell.length_b   1.000
_cell.length_c   1.000
_cell.angle_alpha   90.00
_cell.angle_beta   90.00
_cell.angle_gamma   90.00
#
_symmetry.space_group_name_H-M   'P 1'
#
loop_
_entity.id
_entity.type
_entity.pdbx_description
1 polymer ?
#
loop_
_entity_poly.entity_id
_entity_poly.type
_entity_poly.pdbx_seq_one_letter_code
_entity_poly.pdbx_strand_id
1 'polypeptide(L)'
;MRKTTFALSIGLVVVIIAGAIALGIEGSVAAQCARTNTLLLSSNTSGIPTATITITATTAAPTGIADTASVSAINPLSSASSTPTISGIVLPTVGLLALDCPNLDQQLQTVTIAGYTWYFKSDCGADYSGHDVVGIISYSYQDCLQACVMYNIFYGDNQCTTVHFVANMTWALPVNHANCWLKNGTDTDPARQQGSSVVTALLTNITSGQEGT
;
A
#
# COMPACT_ATOMS: atom_id res chain seq x y z
N MET A 1 -66.55 7.66 6.01
CA MET A 1 -65.67 8.10 4.91
C MET A 1 -65.90 7.19 3.72
N ARG A 2 -66.18 7.76 2.54
CA ARG A 2 -66.56 6.99 1.35
C ARG A 2 -65.33 6.18 0.89
N LYS A 3 -65.50 4.90 0.59
CA LYS A 3 -64.40 3.98 0.22
C LYS A 3 -63.50 4.54 -0.90
N THR A 4 -64.06 5.42 -1.73
CA THR A 4 -63.37 6.14 -2.81
C THR A 4 -62.31 7.14 -2.33
N THR A 5 -62.52 7.84 -1.21
CA THR A 5 -61.53 8.79 -0.67
C THR A 5 -60.33 8.08 -0.03
N PHE A 6 -60.54 6.88 0.52
CA PHE A 6 -59.47 6.05 1.09
C PHE A 6 -58.57 5.42 0.02
N ALA A 7 -59.17 4.97 -1.10
CA ALA A 7 -58.41 4.45 -2.23
C ALA A 7 -57.54 5.53 -2.89
N LEU A 8 -58.07 6.76 -3.01
CA LEU A 8 -57.31 7.89 -3.56
C LEU A 8 -56.14 8.31 -2.68
N SER A 9 -56.29 8.32 -1.35
CA SER A 9 -55.19 8.67 -0.45
C SER A 9 -54.05 7.66 -0.49
N ILE A 10 -54.37 6.36 -0.56
CA ILE A 10 -53.35 5.30 -0.67
C ILE A 10 -52.61 5.40 -2.01
N GLY A 11 -53.34 5.63 -3.12
CA GLY A 11 -52.71 5.79 -4.44
C GLY A 11 -51.71 6.96 -4.48
N LEU A 12 -52.06 8.10 -3.86
CA LEU A 12 -51.18 9.27 -3.79
C LEU A 12 -49.87 8.96 -3.05
N VAL A 13 -49.93 8.25 -1.92
CA VAL A 13 -48.74 7.91 -1.12
C VAL A 13 -47.78 7.00 -1.88
N VAL A 14 -48.30 6.02 -2.63
CA VAL A 14 -47.46 5.10 -3.44
C VAL A 14 -46.71 5.85 -4.55
N VAL A 15 -47.34 6.84 -5.19
CA VAL A 15 -46.70 7.63 -6.25
C VAL A 15 -45.56 8.49 -5.71
N ILE A 16 -45.72 9.08 -4.51
CA ILE A 16 -44.67 9.91 -3.89
C ILE A 16 -43.44 9.07 -3.54
N ILE A 17 -43.63 7.86 -3.00
CA ILE A 17 -42.53 6.97 -2.63
C ILE A 17 -41.78 6.48 -3.87
N ALA A 18 -42.49 6.16 -4.95
CA ALA A 18 -41.86 5.72 -6.21
C ALA A 18 -41.07 6.84 -6.92
N GLY A 19 -41.45 8.11 -6.73
CA GLY A 19 -40.78 9.26 -7.34
C GLY A 19 -39.49 9.72 -6.64
N ALA A 20 -39.20 9.24 -5.42
CA ALA A 20 -38.13 9.76 -4.57
C ALA A 20 -36.73 9.15 -4.84
N ILE A 21 -36.56 8.29 -5.85
CA ILE A 21 -35.30 7.53 -6.08
C ILE A 21 -34.47 8.09 -7.26
N ALA A 22 -34.50 9.40 -7.51
CA ALA A 22 -33.77 9.95 -8.66
C ALA A 22 -33.26 11.40 -8.48
N LEU A 23 -32.69 11.79 -7.34
CA LEU A 23 -31.90 13.04 -7.24
C LEU A 23 -30.82 12.95 -6.14
N GLY A 24 -29.54 13.07 -6.53
CA GLY A 24 -28.37 13.24 -5.65
C GLY A 24 -27.28 12.22 -5.99
N ILE A 25 -26.11 12.55 -6.53
CA ILE A 25 -25.22 13.68 -6.25
C ILE A 25 -24.32 13.96 -7.47
N GLU A 26 -24.49 15.13 -8.09
CA GLU A 26 -23.41 15.83 -8.80
C GLU A 26 -22.68 16.70 -7.76
N GLY A 27 -21.35 16.60 -7.68
CA GLY A 27 -20.56 17.31 -6.67
C GLY A 27 -19.08 17.33 -7.03
N SER A 28 -18.71 18.31 -7.84
CA SER A 28 -17.40 18.62 -8.38
C SER A 28 -16.28 18.79 -7.33
N VAL A 29 -15.11 18.21 -7.60
CA VAL A 29 -13.82 18.78 -7.16
C VAL A 29 -12.88 18.90 -8.36
N ALA A 30 -12.94 20.07 -9.00
CA ALA A 30 -11.96 20.53 -9.98
C ALA A 30 -11.36 21.86 -9.49
N ALA A 31 -10.20 21.78 -8.86
CA ALA A 31 -9.23 22.84 -8.58
C ALA A 31 -8.13 22.16 -7.75
N GLN A 32 -6.82 22.32 -7.95
CA GLN A 32 -5.98 23.27 -8.65
C GLN A 32 -4.59 22.62 -8.64
N CYS A 33 -3.91 22.54 -9.77
CA CYS A 33 -2.44 22.59 -9.79
C CYS A 33 -1.94 22.98 -11.18
N ALA A 34 -2.36 24.17 -11.60
CA ALA A 34 -1.54 25.01 -12.47
C ALA A 34 -0.70 25.89 -11.55
N ARG A 35 0.54 25.47 -11.25
CA ARG A 35 1.61 26.43 -10.96
C ARG A 35 2.64 26.32 -12.06
N THR A 36 2.54 27.31 -12.93
CA THR A 36 3.49 27.60 -13.99
C THR A 36 4.87 27.79 -13.40
N ASN A 37 5.78 27.08 -14.04
CA ASN A 37 7.21 27.22 -14.08
C ASN A 37 7.67 28.69 -14.11
N THR A 38 8.41 29.13 -13.09
CA THR A 38 9.61 29.98 -13.16
C THR A 38 9.97 30.44 -11.76
N LEU A 39 11.15 30.08 -11.27
CA LEU A 39 12.19 31.02 -10.86
C LEU A 39 13.42 30.27 -10.33
N LEU A 40 14.47 30.32 -11.14
CA LEU A 40 15.87 30.55 -10.79
C LEU A 40 16.68 29.41 -10.15
N LEU A 41 17.72 29.04 -10.92
CA LEU A 41 18.94 28.45 -10.44
C LEU A 41 19.46 29.25 -9.24
N SER A 42 19.41 28.65 -8.06
CA SER A 42 20.25 29.00 -6.93
C SER A 42 20.81 27.70 -6.37
N SER A 43 22.01 27.36 -6.81
CA SER A 43 22.87 26.38 -6.18
C SER A 43 23.13 26.82 -4.75
N ASN A 44 22.38 26.28 -3.79
CA ASN A 44 22.73 26.36 -2.39
C ASN A 44 22.72 24.94 -1.82
N THR A 45 23.92 24.44 -1.58
CA THR A 45 24.21 23.30 -0.73
C THR A 45 23.56 23.50 0.63
N SER A 46 22.43 22.83 0.86
CA SER A 46 21.85 22.68 2.19
C SER A 46 21.27 21.27 2.27
N GLY A 47 21.67 20.57 3.33
CA GLY A 47 21.69 19.12 3.44
C GLY A 47 20.42 18.42 2.97
N ILE A 48 20.61 17.43 2.11
CA ILE A 48 19.63 16.37 1.88
C ILE A 48 19.31 15.76 3.25
N PRO A 49 18.05 15.71 3.70
CA PRO A 49 17.71 14.90 4.86
C PRO A 49 18.00 13.45 4.49
N THR A 50 19.13 12.92 4.97
CA THR A 50 19.40 11.50 4.94
C THR A 50 18.31 10.83 5.76
N ALA A 51 17.41 10.09 5.10
CA ALA A 51 16.51 9.19 5.79
C ALA A 51 17.37 8.13 6.50
N THR A 52 17.52 8.26 7.81
CA THR A 52 18.24 7.27 8.61
C THR A 52 17.35 6.05 8.78
N ILE A 53 17.76 4.95 8.17
CA ILE A 53 17.12 3.64 8.28
C ILE A 53 17.65 2.98 9.55
N THR A 54 16.84 2.88 10.60
CA THR A 54 17.19 2.12 11.80
C THR A 54 16.47 0.78 11.75
N ILE A 55 17.22 -0.30 11.50
CA ILE A 55 16.74 -1.68 11.60
C ILE A 55 17.09 -2.17 13.01
N THR A 56 16.10 -2.30 13.90
CA THR A 56 16.30 -2.99 15.18
C THR A 56 15.72 -4.39 15.08
N ALA A 57 16.58 -5.37 14.80
CA ALA A 57 16.23 -6.78 14.93
C ALA A 57 16.50 -7.24 16.37
N THR A 58 15.47 -7.55 17.13
CA THR A 58 15.59 -8.14 18.47
C THR A 58 15.83 -9.64 18.31
N THR A 59 17.10 -10.06 18.25
CA THR A 59 17.46 -11.48 18.23
C THR A 59 17.44 -12.04 19.66
N ALA A 60 16.47 -12.91 19.95
CA ALA A 60 16.56 -13.82 21.10
C ALA A 60 17.61 -14.90 20.80
N ALA A 61 18.52 -15.11 21.75
CA ALA A 61 19.64 -16.04 21.63
C ALA A 61 19.16 -17.52 21.56
N PRO A 62 19.65 -18.32 20.59
CA PRO A 62 19.56 -19.77 20.67
C PRO A 62 20.81 -20.36 21.34
N THR A 63 20.56 -21.15 22.38
CA THR A 63 21.54 -21.99 23.10
C THR A 63 22.16 -23.01 22.14
N GLY A 64 23.48 -23.09 22.13
CA GLY A 64 24.24 -23.89 21.16
C GLY A 64 24.14 -25.41 21.36
N ILE A 65 24.21 -26.12 20.24
CA ILE A 65 24.78 -27.47 20.13
C ILE A 65 25.53 -27.52 18.79
N ALA A 66 26.78 -27.96 18.84
CA ALA A 66 27.67 -28.12 17.69
C ALA A 66 27.34 -29.39 16.90
N ASP A 67 27.41 -29.35 15.57
CA ASP A 67 28.00 -30.46 14.80
C ASP A 67 28.44 -30.08 13.36
N THR A 68 29.75 -30.20 13.18
CA THR A 68 30.62 -30.67 12.09
C THR A 68 30.15 -30.89 10.63
N ALA A 69 30.99 -30.37 9.70
CA ALA A 69 31.24 -30.74 8.27
C ALA A 69 30.19 -30.33 7.21
N SER A 70 30.52 -29.91 5.98
CA SER A 70 31.73 -30.00 5.15
C SER A 70 31.76 -28.88 4.08
N VAL A 71 32.98 -28.47 3.70
CA VAL A 71 33.30 -27.44 2.70
C VAL A 71 33.23 -28.04 1.29
N SER A 72 32.63 -27.33 0.33
CA SER A 72 32.86 -27.55 -1.09
C SER A 72 33.14 -26.23 -1.80
N ALA A 73 34.23 -26.23 -2.55
CA ALA A 73 34.91 -25.06 -3.09
C ALA A 73 34.18 -24.42 -4.27
N ILE A 74 34.19 -23.10 -4.26
CA ILE A 74 33.80 -22.17 -5.33
C ILE A 74 34.89 -22.11 -6.40
N ASN A 75 34.50 -22.30 -7.67
CA ASN A 75 35.36 -22.11 -8.84
C ASN A 75 35.15 -20.69 -9.39
N PRO A 76 36.16 -19.78 -9.41
CA PRO A 76 36.00 -18.45 -9.99
C PRO A 76 36.39 -18.48 -11.48
N LEU A 77 35.44 -18.16 -12.37
CA LEU A 77 35.74 -17.97 -13.80
C LEU A 77 35.54 -16.50 -14.20
N SER A 78 36.68 -15.86 -14.42
CA SER A 78 36.99 -14.79 -15.39
C SER A 78 36.09 -13.55 -15.46
N SER A 79 36.61 -12.45 -14.91
CA SER A 79 36.16 -11.07 -15.14
C SER A 79 36.53 -10.61 -16.55
N ALA A 80 35.53 -10.43 -17.42
CA ALA A 80 35.68 -9.62 -18.63
C ALA A 80 35.29 -8.17 -18.29
N SER A 81 36.29 -7.28 -18.32
CA SER A 81 36.08 -5.83 -18.23
C SER A 81 35.34 -5.37 -19.49
N SER A 82 34.09 -4.96 -19.32
CA SER A 82 33.31 -4.28 -20.36
C SER A 82 32.91 -2.91 -19.83
N THR A 83 33.21 -1.90 -20.63
CA THR A 83 32.88 -0.49 -20.43
C THR A 83 31.36 -0.35 -20.22
N PRO A 84 30.87 0.34 -19.17
CA PRO A 84 29.45 0.42 -18.92
C PRO A 84 28.79 1.35 -19.95
N THR A 85 28.12 0.75 -20.93
CA THR A 85 27.05 1.42 -21.67
C THR A 85 25.95 1.71 -20.65
N ILE A 86 25.52 2.97 -20.53
CA ILE A 86 24.39 3.34 -19.68
C ILE A 86 23.12 2.78 -20.34
N SER A 87 22.83 1.50 -20.11
CA SER A 87 21.48 0.95 -20.28
C SER A 87 20.61 1.56 -19.20
N GLY A 88 19.47 2.13 -19.59
CA GLY A 88 18.48 2.62 -18.63
C GLY A 88 18.08 1.53 -17.63
N ILE A 89 17.61 1.93 -16.45
CA ILE A 89 17.10 1.00 -15.45
C ILE A 89 15.88 0.30 -16.05
N VAL A 90 16.00 -1.00 -16.29
CA VAL A 90 14.89 -1.86 -16.70
C VAL A 90 14.29 -2.43 -15.42
N LEU A 91 13.05 -2.05 -15.11
CA LEU A 91 12.34 -2.60 -13.96
C LEU A 91 11.70 -3.94 -14.33
N PRO A 92 11.65 -4.91 -13.40
CA PRO A 92 11.07 -6.21 -13.67
C PRO A 92 9.57 -6.08 -13.95
N THR A 93 9.07 -6.76 -14.98
CA THR A 93 7.63 -6.87 -15.26
C THR A 93 7.11 -8.29 -15.13
N VAL A 94 8.03 -9.23 -14.85
CA VAL A 94 7.78 -10.65 -14.67
C VAL A 94 8.65 -11.15 -13.52
N GLY A 95 8.23 -12.25 -12.90
CA GLY A 95 8.92 -12.90 -11.80
C GLY A 95 8.21 -12.74 -10.47
N LEU A 96 8.92 -13.15 -9.43
CA LEU A 96 8.48 -13.08 -8.04
C LEU A 96 9.37 -12.08 -7.31
N LEU A 97 8.77 -11.02 -6.79
CA LEU A 97 9.45 -10.07 -5.90
C LEU A 97 9.74 -10.72 -4.55
N ALA A 98 10.76 -10.22 -3.85
CA ALA A 98 11.10 -10.70 -2.53
C ALA A 98 9.95 -10.40 -1.54
N LEU A 99 9.44 -11.44 -0.89
CA LEU A 99 8.45 -11.34 0.18
C LEU A 99 8.66 -12.49 1.17
N ASP A 100 9.01 -12.17 2.41
CA ASP A 100 9.31 -13.16 3.45
C ASP A 100 8.13 -13.35 4.40
N CYS A 101 7.03 -13.86 3.85
CA CYS A 101 5.78 -13.97 4.58
C CYS A 101 5.87 -14.72 5.93
N PRO A 102 6.65 -15.81 6.08
CA PRO A 102 6.81 -16.47 7.38
C PRO A 102 7.33 -15.55 8.50
N ASN A 103 8.19 -14.59 8.16
CA ASN A 103 8.75 -13.64 9.12
C ASN A 103 7.98 -12.32 9.17
N LEU A 104 7.08 -12.06 8.22
CA LEU A 104 6.22 -10.87 8.20
C LEU A 104 4.86 -11.12 8.84
N ASP A 105 4.35 -12.36 8.85
CA ASP A 105 2.99 -12.63 9.28
C ASP A 105 2.74 -12.20 10.72
N GLN A 106 1.62 -11.49 10.92
CA GLN A 106 1.22 -10.86 12.17
C GLN A 106 2.23 -9.85 12.75
N GLN A 107 3.31 -9.52 12.03
CA GLN A 107 4.30 -8.55 12.48
C GLN A 107 3.86 -7.11 12.23
N LEU A 108 4.28 -6.25 13.15
CA LEU A 108 4.08 -4.82 13.06
C LEU A 108 5.14 -4.19 12.16
N GLN A 109 4.71 -3.59 11.06
CA GLN A 109 5.52 -2.80 10.15
C GLN A 109 5.41 -1.33 10.54
N THR A 110 6.54 -0.64 10.50
CA THR A 110 6.62 0.78 10.88
C THR A 110 7.06 1.59 9.67
N VAL A 111 6.33 2.66 9.38
CA VAL A 111 6.69 3.63 8.34
C VAL A 111 6.70 5.01 8.95
N THR A 112 7.85 5.67 8.90
CA THR A 112 8.04 7.03 9.41
C THR A 112 8.34 7.98 8.26
N ILE A 113 7.51 9.01 8.08
CA ILE A 113 7.66 10.04 7.04
C ILE A 113 7.28 11.39 7.64
N ALA A 114 8.11 12.41 7.39
CA ALA A 114 7.86 13.80 7.82
C ALA A 114 7.54 13.96 9.32
N GLY A 115 8.16 13.15 10.18
CA GLY A 115 7.95 13.20 11.64
C GLY A 115 6.69 12.47 12.13
N TYR A 116 5.90 11.88 11.25
CA TYR A 116 4.77 11.02 11.61
C TYR A 116 5.15 9.55 11.44
N THR A 117 4.60 8.68 12.28
CA THR A 117 4.84 7.24 12.24
C THR A 117 3.53 6.48 12.16
N TRP A 118 3.39 5.61 11.16
CA TRP A 118 2.26 4.71 10.97
C TRP A 118 2.67 3.28 11.26
N TYR A 119 1.77 2.54 11.91
CA TYR A 119 1.98 1.15 12.29
C TYR A 119 0.98 0.25 11.57
N PHE A 120 1.48 -0.67 10.76
CA PHE A 120 0.67 -1.62 10.02
C PHE A 120 0.87 -3.04 10.54
N LYS A 121 -0.20 -3.77 10.83
CA LYS A 121 -0.11 -5.19 11.15
C LYS A 121 -0.25 -6.00 9.88
N SER A 122 0.78 -6.79 9.57
CA SER A 122 0.80 -7.65 8.38
C SER A 122 -0.05 -8.89 8.59
N ASP A 123 -0.67 -9.38 7.53
CA ASP A 123 -1.44 -10.62 7.49
C ASP A 123 -1.15 -11.33 6.16
N CYS A 124 -0.36 -12.38 6.23
CA CYS A 124 0.09 -13.11 5.04
C CYS A 124 -0.97 -14.08 4.52
N GLY A 125 -1.07 -14.19 3.19
CA GLY A 125 -2.06 -15.03 2.53
C GLY A 125 -3.51 -14.58 2.73
N ALA A 126 -3.72 -13.36 3.24
CA ALA A 126 -5.02 -12.72 3.38
C ALA A 126 -5.23 -11.70 2.25
N ASP A 127 -6.42 -11.74 1.65
CA ASP A 127 -6.92 -10.74 0.71
C ASP A 127 -8.28 -10.23 1.19
N TYR A 128 -8.40 -8.91 1.31
CA TYR A 128 -9.64 -8.25 1.71
C TYR A 128 -10.24 -7.61 0.46
N SER A 129 -11.43 -8.07 0.10
CA SER A 129 -12.14 -7.57 -1.08
C SER A 129 -12.52 -6.09 -0.95
N GLY A 130 -12.58 -5.41 -2.10
CA GLY A 130 -13.11 -4.06 -2.21
C GLY A 130 -12.23 -2.97 -1.57
N HIS A 131 -12.86 -1.81 -1.38
CA HIS A 131 -12.27 -0.62 -0.74
C HIS A 131 -11.00 -0.08 -1.41
N ASP A 132 -10.75 -0.47 -2.66
CA ASP A 132 -9.59 0.00 -3.44
C ASP A 132 -9.73 1.48 -3.77
N VAL A 133 -8.76 2.27 -3.32
CA VAL A 133 -8.62 3.68 -3.68
C VAL A 133 -7.77 3.82 -4.93
N VAL A 134 -6.65 3.10 -4.99
CA VAL A 134 -5.73 3.11 -6.14
C VAL A 134 -4.92 1.81 -6.18
N GLY A 135 -4.71 1.31 -7.41
CA GLY A 135 -3.74 0.26 -7.71
C GLY A 135 -2.47 0.86 -8.32
N ILE A 136 -1.31 0.49 -7.81
CA ILE A 136 0.00 0.89 -8.32
C ILE A 136 0.90 -0.31 -8.56
N ILE A 137 1.95 -0.10 -9.36
CA ILE A 137 3.06 -1.05 -9.48
C ILE A 137 4.09 -0.68 -8.41
N SER A 138 4.37 -1.64 -7.53
CA SER A 138 5.37 -1.53 -6.47
C SER A 138 6.37 -2.67 -6.57
N TYR A 139 7.64 -2.39 -6.31
CA TYR A 139 8.74 -3.36 -6.41
C TYR A 139 9.13 -3.95 -5.06
N SER A 140 8.53 -3.48 -3.98
CA SER A 140 8.64 -4.08 -2.66
C SER A 140 7.34 -3.88 -1.86
N TYR A 141 7.14 -4.74 -0.87
CA TYR A 141 6.06 -4.58 0.11
C TYR A 141 6.21 -3.28 0.90
N GLN A 142 7.45 -2.88 1.21
CA GLN A 142 7.72 -1.64 1.94
C GLN A 142 7.33 -0.40 1.13
N ASP A 143 7.63 -0.36 -0.17
CA ASP A 143 7.22 0.76 -1.04
C ASP A 143 5.68 0.85 -1.13
N CYS A 144 4.99 -0.29 -1.05
CA CYS A 144 3.53 -0.33 -1.01
C CYS A 144 2.97 0.31 0.27
N LEU A 145 3.56 -0.01 1.44
CA LEU A 145 3.23 0.65 2.71
C LEU A 145 3.52 2.15 2.67
N GLN A 146 4.68 2.54 2.13
CA GLN A 146 5.05 3.94 2.00
C GLN A 146 4.08 4.71 1.10
N ALA A 147 3.62 4.12 0.01
CA ALA A 147 2.62 4.73 -0.85
C ALA A 147 1.32 5.04 -0.09
N CYS A 148 0.87 4.13 0.78
CA CYS A 148 -0.30 4.35 1.64
C CYS A 148 -0.11 5.52 2.61
N VAL A 149 1.06 5.61 3.24
CA VAL A 149 1.40 6.72 4.13
C VAL A 149 1.47 8.04 3.36
N MET A 150 2.14 8.08 2.22
CA MET A 150 2.22 9.27 1.38
C MET A 150 0.83 9.71 0.92
N TYR A 151 -0.05 8.76 0.57
CA TYR A 151 -1.43 9.05 0.25
C TYR A 151 -2.15 9.76 1.40
N ASN A 152 -2.02 9.26 2.64
CA ASN A 152 -2.63 9.89 3.83
C ASN A 152 -2.09 11.30 4.08
N ILE A 153 -0.77 11.51 3.92
CA ILE A 153 -0.14 12.82 4.07
C ILE A 153 -0.72 13.82 3.07
N PHE A 154 -0.82 13.45 1.79
CA PHE A 154 -1.32 14.35 0.75
C PHE A 154 -2.84 14.53 0.80
N TYR A 155 -3.57 13.50 1.23
CA TYR A 155 -5.01 13.59 1.43
C TYR A 155 -5.36 14.46 2.65
N GLY A 156 -4.50 14.47 3.67
CA GLY A 156 -4.70 15.20 4.93
C GLY A 156 -5.53 14.44 5.97
N ASP A 157 -5.78 13.15 5.74
CA ASP A 157 -6.51 12.24 6.65
C ASP A 157 -6.11 10.78 6.37
N ASN A 158 -6.48 9.86 7.27
CA ASN A 158 -6.13 8.45 7.21
C ASN A 158 -7.09 7.64 6.34
N GLN A 159 -7.15 7.98 5.07
CA GLN A 159 -8.01 7.33 4.09
C GLN A 159 -7.41 6.07 3.47
N CYS A 160 -6.11 5.86 3.58
CA CYS A 160 -5.48 4.57 3.31
C CYS A 160 -5.24 3.87 4.66
N THR A 161 -6.09 2.90 4.95
CA THR A 161 -6.07 2.13 6.19
C THR A 161 -5.61 0.71 5.97
N THR A 162 -5.49 0.27 4.73
CA THR A 162 -5.03 -1.07 4.39
C THR A 162 -4.22 -1.06 3.11
N VAL A 163 -3.20 -1.91 3.02
CA VAL A 163 -2.52 -2.21 1.75
C VAL A 163 -2.64 -3.68 1.42
N HIS A 164 -2.81 -4.00 0.15
CA HIS A 164 -2.71 -5.35 -0.36
C HIS A 164 -1.53 -5.43 -1.35
N PHE A 165 -0.62 -6.37 -1.16
CA PHE A 165 0.57 -6.53 -1.99
C PHE A 165 0.70 -7.96 -2.51
N VAL A 166 0.90 -8.07 -3.82
CA VAL A 166 1.13 -9.32 -4.53
C VAL A 166 2.55 -9.31 -5.10
N ALA A 167 3.42 -10.18 -4.59
CA ALA A 167 4.81 -10.28 -5.02
C ALA A 167 4.96 -10.93 -6.41
N ASN A 168 4.00 -11.75 -6.84
CA ASN A 168 4.05 -12.44 -8.13
C ASN A 168 3.64 -11.50 -9.28
N MET A 169 4.62 -10.81 -9.86
CA MET A 169 4.40 -9.87 -10.97
C MET A 169 3.99 -10.57 -12.27
N THR A 170 4.46 -11.81 -12.48
CA THR A 170 4.08 -12.62 -13.67
C THR A 170 2.57 -12.79 -13.77
N TRP A 171 1.89 -12.91 -12.64
CA TRP A 171 0.44 -13.03 -12.58
C TRP A 171 -0.26 -11.67 -12.37
N ALA A 172 0.21 -10.86 -11.42
CA ALA A 172 -0.50 -9.65 -11.01
C ALA A 172 -0.58 -8.58 -12.11
N LEU A 173 0.50 -8.35 -12.86
CA LEU A 173 0.53 -7.27 -13.84
C LEU A 173 -0.34 -7.54 -15.08
N PRO A 174 -0.33 -8.74 -15.70
CA PRO A 174 -1.20 -8.99 -16.86
C PRO A 174 -2.69 -9.03 -16.51
N VAL A 175 -3.04 -9.48 -15.30
CA VAL A 175 -4.45 -9.68 -14.89
C VAL A 175 -5.04 -8.42 -14.28
N ASN A 176 -4.31 -7.77 -13.38
CA ASN A 176 -4.85 -6.67 -12.57
C ASN A 176 -4.21 -5.31 -12.86
N HIS A 177 -3.17 -5.26 -13.70
CA HIS A 177 -2.42 -4.03 -14.05
C HIS A 177 -1.76 -3.31 -12.87
N ALA A 178 -1.74 -3.93 -11.68
CA ALA A 178 -1.15 -3.45 -10.44
C ALA A 178 -0.75 -4.66 -9.59
N ASN A 179 0.10 -4.42 -8.60
CA ASN A 179 0.46 -5.43 -7.60
C ASN A 179 0.48 -4.89 -6.17
N CYS A 180 0.15 -3.60 -5.99
CA CYS A 180 -0.03 -2.95 -4.72
C CYS A 180 -1.35 -2.16 -4.78
N TRP A 181 -2.25 -2.41 -3.83
CA TRP A 181 -3.52 -1.68 -3.71
C TRP A 181 -3.56 -0.96 -2.38
N LEU A 182 -3.87 0.33 -2.44
CA LEU A 182 -4.15 1.16 -1.29
C LEU A 182 -5.66 1.13 -1.06
N LYS A 183 -6.07 0.80 0.17
CA LYS A 183 -7.48 0.58 0.52
C LYS A 183 -7.91 1.48 1.67
N ASN A 184 -9.17 1.93 1.65
CA ASN A 184 -9.76 2.76 2.70
C ASN A 184 -10.54 1.98 3.76
N GLY A 185 -10.53 0.66 3.67
CA GLY A 185 -11.14 -0.22 4.64
C GLY A 185 -10.83 -1.68 4.34
N THR A 186 -11.46 -2.54 5.14
CA THR A 186 -11.44 -3.98 4.98
C THR A 186 -12.85 -4.51 5.17
N ASP A 187 -13.26 -5.48 4.36
CA ASP A 187 -14.40 -6.31 4.71
C ASP A 187 -14.08 -7.18 5.94
N THR A 188 -15.11 -7.69 6.62
CA THR A 188 -14.92 -8.45 7.87
C THR A 188 -14.27 -9.82 7.66
N ASP A 189 -14.41 -10.40 6.47
CA ASP A 189 -13.95 -11.75 6.15
C ASP A 189 -12.93 -11.73 5.00
N PRO A 190 -11.62 -11.77 5.29
CA PRO A 190 -10.61 -11.89 4.24
C PRO A 190 -10.67 -13.27 3.59
N ALA A 191 -10.49 -13.30 2.28
CA ALA A 191 -10.13 -14.53 1.59
C ALA A 191 -8.76 -15.00 2.10
N ARG A 192 -8.73 -16.17 2.74
CA ARG A 192 -7.53 -16.79 3.29
C ARG A 192 -6.91 -17.77 2.29
N GLN A 193 -5.63 -18.09 2.49
CA GLN A 193 -4.85 -19.07 1.70
C GLN A 193 -4.46 -18.60 0.29
N GLN A 194 -4.22 -17.31 0.12
CA GLN A 194 -3.70 -16.75 -1.14
C GLN A 194 -2.22 -17.07 -1.41
N GLY A 195 -1.58 -17.88 -0.55
CA GLY A 195 -0.18 -18.27 -0.66
C GLY A 195 0.79 -17.27 -0.03
N SER A 196 2.10 -17.59 -0.09
CA SER A 196 3.17 -16.79 0.49
C SER A 196 3.60 -15.58 -0.34
N SER A 197 3.04 -15.43 -1.54
CA SER A 197 3.30 -14.27 -2.43
C SER A 197 2.31 -13.13 -2.24
N VAL A 198 1.45 -13.21 -1.22
CA VAL A 198 0.37 -12.25 -0.96
C VAL A 198 0.44 -11.83 0.49
N VAL A 199 0.41 -10.52 0.74
CA VAL A 199 0.34 -9.95 2.09
C VAL A 199 -0.61 -8.76 2.10
N THR A 200 -1.45 -8.69 3.12
CA THR A 200 -2.20 -7.48 3.45
C THR A 200 -1.61 -6.84 4.69
N ALA A 201 -1.66 -5.51 4.82
CA ALA A 201 -1.30 -4.83 6.06
C ALA A 201 -2.39 -3.86 6.47
N LEU A 202 -2.86 -3.98 7.72
CA LEU A 202 -3.91 -3.14 8.28
C LEU A 202 -3.28 -2.07 9.16
N LEU A 203 -3.65 -0.81 8.94
CA LEU A 203 -3.26 0.30 9.79
C LEU A 203 -3.86 0.11 11.20
N THR A 204 -2.99 0.15 12.20
CA THR A 204 -3.37 -0.08 13.61
C THR A 204 -3.24 1.15 14.48
N ASN A 205 -2.24 2.00 14.22
CA ASN A 205 -2.00 3.20 15.01
C ASN A 205 -1.15 4.21 14.21
N ILE A 206 -1.19 5.47 14.66
CA ILE A 206 -0.39 6.58 14.14
C ILE A 206 0.10 7.42 15.31
N THR A 207 1.36 7.81 15.29
CA THR A 207 1.93 8.77 16.25
C THR A 207 2.51 9.97 15.50
N SER A 208 2.23 11.18 15.99
CA SER A 208 2.87 12.40 15.53
C SER A 208 4.09 12.70 16.40
N GLY A 209 5.25 12.89 15.78
CA GLY A 209 6.49 13.30 16.43
C GLY A 209 6.59 14.81 16.65
N GLN A 210 5.49 15.49 16.97
CA GLN A 210 5.56 16.90 17.38
C GLN A 210 5.92 17.00 18.88
N GLU A 211 7.21 16.83 19.18
CA GLU A 211 7.82 17.53 20.32
C GLU A 211 8.65 18.70 19.79
N GLY A 212 8.15 19.91 20.02
CA GLY A 212 8.96 21.12 20.20
C GLY A 212 9.54 21.80 18.97
N THR A 213 8.83 22.81 18.46
CA THR A 213 9.42 24.11 18.07
C THR A 213 8.43 25.22 18.36
#